data_AF-A0A377CX73-F1
#
_entry.id   AF-A0A377CX73-F1
#
_cell.length_a   1.000
_cell.length_b   1.000
_cell.length_c   1.000
_cell.angle_alpha   90.00
_cell.angle_beta   90.00
_cell.angle_gamma   90.00
#
_symmetry.space_group_name_H-M   'P 1'
#
loop_
_entity.id
_entity.type
_entity.pdbx_description
1 polymer ?
#
loop_
_entity_poly.entity_id
_entity_poly.type
_entity_poly.pdbx_seq_one_letter_code
_entity_poly.pdbx_strand_id
1 'polypeptide(L)' 'MNNTRDTSNTSQPRDNSKTARRYLEMTGIKSVLDIEHVTEISVNKPGTIWFEGKNGWESKDAPTRLLII' A
#
# COMPACT_ATOMS: atom_id res chain seq x y z
N MET A 1 5.69 29.08 43.31
CA MET A 1 6.24 28.08 42.37
C MET A 1 5.08 27.49 41.59
N ASN A 2 4.98 27.74 40.29
CA ASN A 2 3.90 27.20 39.45
C ASN A 2 4.43 25.96 38.74
N ASN A 3 3.89 24.80 39.11
CA ASN A 3 4.30 23.50 38.58
C ASN A 3 3.63 23.27 37.22
N THR A 4 4.21 23.83 36.16
CA THR A 4 3.80 23.55 34.78
C THR A 4 4.29 22.17 34.40
N ARG A 5 3.42 21.16 34.52
CA ARG A 5 3.70 19.82 34.01
C ARG A 5 3.82 19.92 32.49
N ASP A 6 5.01 19.65 31.98
CA ASP A 6 5.29 19.51 30.56
C ASP A 6 4.52 18.30 30.02
N THR A 7 3.45 18.55 29.27
CA THR A 7 2.60 17.52 28.64
C THR A 7 3.12 17.08 27.27
N SER A 8 4.37 17.42 26.91
CA SER A 8 4.93 17.13 25.58
C SER A 8 5.19 15.65 25.26
N ASN A 9 4.98 14.72 26.21
CA ASN A 9 5.25 13.31 25.98
C ASN A 9 4.03 12.50 25.49
N THR A 10 3.22 13.07 24.61
CA THR A 10 2.21 12.29 23.88
C THR A 10 2.86 11.80 22.60
N SER A 11 3.23 10.51 22.54
CA SER A 11 3.68 9.88 21.31
C SER A 11 2.66 10.16 20.21
N GLN A 12 3.08 10.94 19.20
CA GLN A 12 2.23 11.29 18.06
C GLN A 12 1.64 9.98 17.49
N PRO A 13 0.32 9.92 17.21
CA PRO A 13 -0.28 8.74 16.63
C PRO A 13 0.48 8.34 15.36
N ARG A 14 0.96 7.10 15.31
CA ARG A 14 1.70 6.61 14.14
C ARG A 14 0.76 6.62 12.94
N ASP A 15 1.09 7.41 11.94
CA ASP A 15 0.36 7.43 10.68
C ASP A 15 0.65 6.15 9.89
N ASN A 16 -0.11 5.10 10.19
CA ASN A 16 -0.01 3.80 9.53
C ASN A 16 -0.35 3.89 8.04
N SER A 17 -1.08 4.93 7.61
CA SER A 17 -1.42 5.12 6.20
C SER A 17 -0.19 5.41 5.34
N LYS A 18 0.82 6.11 5.88
CA LYS A 18 2.12 6.31 5.20
C LYS A 18 2.85 4.99 4.97
N THR A 19 2.81 4.10 5.95
CA THR A 19 3.47 2.79 5.86
C THR A 19 2.79 1.93 4.79
N ALA A 20 1.45 1.87 4.80
CA ALA A 20 0.68 1.13 3.80
C ALA A 20 0.92 1.65 2.38
N ARG A 21 0.85 2.97 2.15
CA ARG A 21 1.11 3.57 0.82
C ARG A 21 2.51 3.23 0.31
N ARG A 22 3.52 3.29 1.18
CA ARG A 22 4.89 2.93 0.79
C ARG A 22 5.02 1.47 0.35
N TYR A 23 4.35 0.53 1.03
CA TYR A 23 4.34 -0.87 0.58
C TYR A 23 3.61 -1.04 -0.75
N LEU A 24 2.50 -0.33 -0.97
CA LEU A 24 1.77 -0.36 -2.26
C LEU A 24 2.63 0.20 -3.42
N GLU A 25 3.43 1.24 -3.16
CA GLU A 25 4.38 1.79 -4.13
C GLU A 25 5.51 0.79 -4.43
N MET A 26 6.14 0.24 -3.38
CA MET A 26 7.26 -0.70 -3.52
C MET A 26 6.88 -1.99 -4.26
N THR A 27 5.64 -2.43 -4.08
CA THR A 27 5.08 -3.60 -4.75
C THR A 27 4.59 -3.31 -6.17
N GLY A 28 4.47 -2.05 -6.57
CA GLY A 28 3.86 -1.66 -7.84
C GLY A 28 2.35 -1.88 -7.91
N ILE A 29 1.70 -2.25 -6.79
CA ILE A 29 0.25 -2.38 -6.68
C ILE A 29 -0.42 -1.01 -6.80
N LYS A 30 0.22 0.05 -6.29
CA LYS A 30 -0.30 1.41 -6.40
C LYS A 30 -0.61 1.80 -7.84
N SER A 31 0.28 1.51 -8.78
CA SER A 31 0.04 1.83 -10.19
C SER A 31 -1.03 0.98 -10.86
N VAL A 32 -1.44 -0.15 -10.27
CA VAL A 32 -2.65 -0.88 -10.69
C VAL A 32 -3.90 -0.22 -10.14
N LEU A 33 -3.90 0.13 -8.85
CA LEU A 33 -5.02 0.82 -8.20
C LEU A 33 -5.32 2.19 -8.83
N ASP A 34 -4.34 2.79 -9.49
CA ASP A 34 -4.49 4.07 -10.19
C ASP A 34 -5.09 3.93 -11.60
N ILE A 35 -5.29 2.71 -12.09
CA ILE A 35 -5.98 2.45 -13.37
C ILE A 35 -7.47 2.68 -13.17
N GLU A 36 -8.06 3.49 -14.06
CA GLU A 36 -9.49 3.76 -14.04
C GLU A 36 -10.29 2.45 -14.18
N HIS A 37 -11.29 2.27 -13.31
CA HIS A 37 -12.17 1.10 -13.22
C HIS A 37 -11.56 -0.18 -12.64
N VAL A 38 -10.32 -0.17 -12.16
CA VAL A 38 -9.79 -1.32 -11.41
C VAL A 38 -10.27 -1.27 -9.97
N THR A 39 -11.00 -2.31 -9.56
CA THR A 39 -11.56 -2.46 -8.21
C THR A 39 -10.91 -3.59 -7.41
N GLU A 40 -10.50 -4.66 -8.08
CA GLU A 40 -9.89 -5.83 -7.45
C GLU A 40 -8.44 -6.06 -7.91
N ILE A 41 -7.61 -6.50 -6.96
CA ILE A 41 -6.24 -6.92 -7.20
C ILE A 41 -6.00 -8.27 -6.50
N SER A 42 -5.32 -9.18 -7.18
CA SER A 42 -4.91 -10.47 -6.65
C SER A 42 -3.42 -10.71 -6.87
N VAL A 43 -2.76 -11.22 -5.83
CA VAL A 43 -1.37 -11.69 -5.88
C VAL A 43 -1.38 -13.15 -5.46
N ASN A 44 -1.31 -14.04 -6.43
CA ASN A 44 -1.36 -15.50 -6.24
C ASN A 44 -0.08 -16.21 -6.72
N LYS A 45 0.82 -15.48 -7.39
CA LYS A 45 2.10 -15.96 -7.91
C LYS A 45 3.17 -14.89 -7.72
N PRO A 46 4.37 -15.24 -7.23
CA PRO A 46 5.47 -14.29 -7.10
C PRO A 46 5.77 -13.62 -8.44
N GLY A 47 5.97 -12.30 -8.41
CA GLY A 47 6.30 -11.51 -9.60
C GLY A 47 5.11 -11.22 -10.54
N THR A 48 3.89 -11.63 -10.23
CA THR A 48 2.71 -11.34 -11.07
C THR A 48 1.63 -10.65 -10.24
N ILE A 49 1.07 -9.57 -10.78
CA ILE A 49 -0.10 -8.88 -10.22
C ILE A 49 -1.27 -9.09 -11.18
N TRP A 50 -2.36 -9.66 -10.68
CA TRP A 50 -3.62 -9.79 -11.39
C TRP A 50 -4.58 -8.69 -10.96
N PHE A 51 -5.39 -8.19 -11.89
CA PHE A 51 -6.38 -7.17 -11.58
C PHE A 51 -7.61 -7.30 -12.47
N GLU A 52 -8.76 -6.92 -11.93
CA GLU A 52 -10.01 -6.88 -12.69
C GLU A 52 -10.18 -5.50 -13.32
N GLY A 53 -10.01 -5.45 -14.64
CA GLY A 53 -10.24 -4.26 -15.44
C GLY A 53 -11.60 -4.31 -16.16
N LYS A 54 -11.83 -3.34 -17.04
CA LYS A 54 -13.10 -3.24 -17.80
C LYS A 54 -13.43 -4.49 -18.63
N ASN A 55 -12.40 -5.22 -19.06
CA ASN A 55 -12.54 -6.38 -19.94
C ASN A 55 -12.32 -7.72 -19.20
N GLY A 56 -12.36 -7.71 -17.86
CA GLY A 56 -12.13 -8.88 -17.02
C GLY A 56 -10.72 -8.93 -16.43
N TRP A 57 -10.25 -10.13 -16.12
CA TRP A 57 -8.96 -10.33 -15.45
C TRP A 57 -7.76 -10.12 -16.38
N GLU A 58 -6.91 -9.18 -15.99
CA GLU A 58 -5.66 -8.83 -16.66
C GLU A 58 -4.48 -9.09 -15.71
N SER A 59 -3.26 -9.13 -16.25
CA SER A 59 -2.05 -9.34 -15.45
C SER A 59 -0.91 -8.44 -15.90
N LYS A 60 -0.06 -8.08 -14.95
CA LYS A 60 1.20 -7.40 -15.21
C LYS A 60 2.33 -8.00 -14.38
N ASP A 61 3.54 -7.87 -14.89
CA ASP A 61 4.74 -8.17 -14.12
C ASP A 61 4.87 -7.18 -12.97
N ALA A 62 5.12 -7.73 -11.79
CA ALA A 62 5.43 -6.95 -10.63
C ALA A 62 6.88 -6.46 -10.69
N PRO A 63 7.21 -5.33 -10.04
CA PRO A 63 8.59 -5.00 -9.73
C PRO A 63 9.26 -6.20 -9.03
N THR A 64 10.57 -6.40 -9.27
CA THR A 64 11.36 -7.55 -8.78
C THR A 64 11.23 -7.82 -7.27
N ARG A 65 10.71 -6.88 -6.48
CA ARG A 65 10.55 -6.94 -5.03
C ARG A 65 9.18 -7.45 -4.55
N LEU A 66 8.30 -7.93 -5.43
CA LEU A 66 7.04 -8.55 -5.02
C LEU A 66 7.29 -9.95 -4.44
N LEU A 67 7.75 -10.01 -3.19
CA LEU A 67 7.71 -11.22 -2.39
C LEU A 67 6.29 -11.39 -1.82
N ILE A 68 5.71 -12.58 -1.98
CA ILE A 68 4.50 -12.95 -1.25
C ILE A 68 4.92 -13.12 0.22
N ILE A 69 4.46 -12.23 1.08
CA ILE A 69 4.59 -12.30 2.55
C ILE A 69 3.42 -13.06 3.15
#